data_AF-A0A3C2CKT9-F1
#
_entry.id   AF-A0A3C2CKT9-F1
#
_cell.length_a   1.000
_cell.length_b   1.000
_cell.length_c   1.000
_cell.angle_alpha   90.00
_cell.angle_beta   90.00
_cell.angle_gamma   90.00
#
_symmetry.space_group_name_H-M   'P 1'
#
loop_
_entity.id
_entity.type
_entity.pdbx_description
1 polymer ?
#
loop_
_entity_poly.entity_id
_entity_poly.type
_entity_poly.pdbx_seq_one_letter_code
_entity_poly.pdbx_strand_id
1 'polypeptide(L)'
;TGLEPTPDGNFCVPIEIPLPGQMVINLFASAAGSDGYVNWVPSTTNGLLEYVLAWRGPSGQPQTRTFDNTEIPEDVFYDLEDGTHIFEVLGSYVNGGFATSNEAFITVPTPPPPPTDNPEPIEVGPFDCDA
;
A
#
# COMPACT_ATOMS: atom_id res chain seq x y z
N THR A 1 1.77 -35.79 0.81
CA THR A 1 2.24 -34.47 1.28
C THR A 1 3.70 -34.36 0.91
N GLY A 2 4.04 -33.48 -0.02
CA GLY A 2 5.41 -33.29 -0.48
C GLY A 2 6.10 -32.19 0.32
N LEU A 3 7.42 -32.27 0.46
CA LEU A 3 8.26 -31.20 0.97
C LEU A 3 9.10 -30.67 -0.20
N GLU A 4 9.30 -29.35 -0.29
CA GLU A 4 10.24 -28.77 -1.24
C GLU A 4 11.54 -28.38 -0.54
N PRO A 5 12.70 -28.63 -1.17
CA PRO A 5 13.97 -28.16 -0.65
C PRO A 5 14.01 -26.62 -0.72
N THR A 6 14.53 -25.99 0.33
CA THR A 6 14.82 -24.56 0.33
C THR A 6 15.87 -24.22 -0.74
N PRO A 7 15.96 -22.97 -1.22
CA PRO A 7 16.89 -22.59 -2.29
C PRO A 7 18.38 -22.87 -2.00
N ASP A 8 18.75 -22.97 -0.73
CA ASP A 8 20.06 -23.35 -0.22
C ASP A 8 20.24 -24.88 -0.04
N GLY A 9 19.20 -25.67 -0.32
CA GLY A 9 19.20 -27.14 -0.33
C GLY A 9 19.32 -27.80 1.04
N ASN A 10 19.35 -27.01 2.11
CA ASN A 10 19.77 -27.49 3.43
C ASN A 10 18.58 -27.87 4.34
N PHE A 11 17.35 -27.49 3.97
CA PHE A 11 16.14 -27.83 4.70
C PHE A 11 15.00 -28.18 3.74
N CYS A 12 14.11 -29.08 4.17
CA CYS A 12 12.86 -29.34 3.49
C CYS A 12 11.76 -28.57 4.22
N VAL A 13 11.14 -27.60 3.56
CA VAL A 13 9.95 -26.92 4.10
C VAL A 13 8.70 -27.65 3.63
N PRO A 14 7.63 -27.70 4.44
CA PRO A 14 6.32 -28.11 3.95
C PRO A 14 5.96 -27.29 2.71
N ILE A 15 5.58 -27.95 1.61
CA ILE A 15 4.96 -27.23 0.50
C ILE A 15 3.65 -26.67 1.05
N GLU A 16 3.57 -25.36 1.24
CA GLU A 16 2.29 -24.67 1.39
C GLU A 16 1.59 -24.75 0.04
N ILE A 17 0.92 -25.88 -0.20
CA ILE A 17 -0.05 -25.96 -1.29
C ILE A 17 -1.23 -25.11 -0.82
N PRO A 18 -1.54 -23.96 -1.46
CA PRO A 18 -2.76 -23.24 -1.13
C PRO A 18 -3.92 -24.22 -1.27
N LEU A 19 -4.73 -24.37 -0.22
CA LEU A 19 -5.83 -25.32 -0.24
C LEU A 19 -6.71 -25.02 -1.45
N PRO A 20 -7.09 -26.01 -2.28
CA PRO A 20 -8.12 -25.80 -3.28
C PRO A 20 -9.39 -25.33 -2.56
N GLY A 21 -9.77 -24.06 -2.77
CA GLY A 21 -10.88 -23.40 -2.07
C GLY A 21 -10.50 -22.20 -1.20
N GLN A 22 -9.23 -21.83 -1.08
CA GLN A 22 -8.86 -20.58 -0.41
C GLN A 22 -9.17 -19.38 -1.32
N MET A 23 -10.17 -18.59 -0.95
CA MET A 23 -10.51 -17.36 -1.66
C MET A 23 -9.52 -16.27 -1.24
N VAL A 24 -8.90 -15.62 -2.23
CA VAL A 24 -7.86 -14.60 -2.02
C VAL A 24 -8.18 -13.38 -2.87
N ILE A 25 -7.79 -12.19 -2.41
CA ILE A 25 -7.85 -10.96 -3.19
C ILE A 25 -6.41 -10.43 -3.32
N ASN A 26 -5.99 -10.08 -4.53
CA ASN A 26 -4.71 -9.41 -4.75
C ASN A 26 -4.99 -7.91 -4.89
N LEU A 27 -4.44 -7.11 -3.98
CA LEU A 27 -4.58 -5.66 -3.95
C LEU A 27 -3.28 -5.00 -4.39
N PHE A 28 -3.41 -4.03 -5.28
CA PHE A 28 -2.31 -3.22 -5.80
C PHE A 28 -2.58 -1.75 -5.50
N ALA A 29 -1.51 -1.02 -5.21
CA ALA A 29 -1.55 0.40 -4.96
C ALA A 29 -0.38 1.09 -5.66
N SER A 30 -0.63 2.29 -6.18
CA SER A 30 0.37 3.09 -6.89
C SER A 30 0.14 4.57 -6.65
N ALA A 31 1.21 5.36 -6.71
CA ALA A 31 1.19 6.79 -6.43
C ALA A 31 1.58 7.59 -7.68
N ALA A 32 0.96 8.74 -7.87
CA ALA A 32 1.34 9.77 -8.83
C ALA A 32 1.35 11.13 -8.12
N GLY A 33 2.51 11.52 -7.59
CA GLY A 33 2.60 12.71 -6.73
C GLY A 33 1.88 12.47 -5.40
N SER A 34 0.91 13.34 -5.08
CA SER A 34 0.02 13.21 -3.91
C SER A 34 -1.23 12.37 -4.20
N ASP A 35 -1.45 11.93 -5.45
CA ASP A 35 -2.62 11.14 -5.80
C ASP A 35 -2.28 9.65 -5.74
N GLY A 36 -3.26 8.85 -5.33
CA GLY A 36 -3.16 7.41 -5.20
C GLY A 36 -4.20 6.69 -6.06
N TYR A 37 -3.78 5.58 -6.67
CA TYR A 37 -4.65 4.67 -7.37
C TYR A 37 -4.52 3.27 -6.77
N VAL A 38 -5.66 2.65 -6.46
CA VAL A 38 -5.72 1.27 -5.98
C VAL A 38 -6.63 0.45 -6.85
N ASN A 39 -6.27 -0.81 -7.05
CA ASN A 39 -7.09 -1.77 -7.77
C ASN A 39 -6.89 -3.17 -7.21
N TRP A 40 -7.91 -4.01 -7.29
CA TRP A 40 -7.85 -5.36 -6.75
C TRP A 40 -8.45 -6.40 -7.69
N VAL A 41 -8.02 -7.65 -7.51
CA VAL A 41 -8.49 -8.78 -8.30
C VAL A 41 -8.74 -9.97 -7.37
N PRO A 42 -9.98 -10.46 -7.23
CA PRO A 42 -10.23 -11.68 -6.49
C PRO A 42 -9.79 -12.90 -7.30
N SER A 43 -9.46 -13.99 -6.61
CA SER A 43 -9.18 -15.30 -7.23
C SER A 43 -10.40 -15.90 -7.92
N THR A 44 -11.61 -15.45 -7.56
CA THR A 44 -12.88 -15.84 -8.17
C THR A 44 -13.93 -14.76 -7.96
N THR A 45 -14.78 -14.52 -8.95
CA THR A 45 -15.98 -13.69 -8.82
C THR A 45 -17.25 -14.52 -8.66
N ASN A 46 -17.15 -15.85 -8.76
CA ASN A 46 -18.30 -16.74 -8.63
C ASN A 46 -18.88 -16.65 -7.21
N GLY A 47 -20.13 -16.16 -7.12
CA GLY A 47 -20.82 -15.98 -5.85
C GLY A 47 -20.30 -14.82 -5.01
N LEU A 48 -19.44 -13.95 -5.54
CA LEU A 48 -19.06 -12.70 -4.88
C LEU A 48 -20.28 -11.78 -4.79
N LEU A 49 -20.48 -11.15 -3.63
CA LEU A 49 -21.56 -10.20 -3.37
C LEU A 49 -21.07 -8.76 -3.43
N GLU A 50 -20.03 -8.45 -2.67
CA GLU A 50 -19.53 -7.09 -2.46
C GLU A 50 -18.04 -7.13 -2.08
N TYR A 51 -17.40 -5.98 -2.20
CA TYR A 51 -16.11 -5.68 -1.61
C TYR A 51 -16.25 -4.55 -0.59
N VAL A 52 -15.43 -4.58 0.45
CA VAL A 52 -15.21 -3.46 1.36
C VAL A 52 -13.73 -3.09 1.27
N LEU A 53 -13.45 -1.93 0.68
CA LEU A 53 -12.13 -1.31 0.72
C LEU A 53 -11.99 -0.56 2.03
N ALA A 54 -11.01 -0.93 2.84
CA ALA A 54 -10.62 -0.23 4.04
C ALA A 54 -9.28 0.47 3.80
N TRP A 55 -9.14 1.70 4.31
CA TRP A 55 -7.86 2.41 4.26
C TRP A 55 -7.63 3.25 5.51
N ARG A 56 -6.36 3.51 5.78
CA ARG A 56 -5.93 4.39 6.88
C ARG A 56 -4.71 5.20 6.45
N GLY A 57 -4.84 6.51 6.53
CA GLY A 57 -3.72 7.44 6.36
C GLY A 57 -2.84 7.57 7.60
N PRO A 58 -1.75 8.33 7.51
CA PRO A 58 -0.73 8.40 8.56
C PRO A 58 -1.23 9.00 9.88
N SER A 59 -2.12 10.01 9.81
CA SER A 59 -2.73 10.63 11.01
C SER A 59 -4.23 10.30 11.18
N GLY A 60 -4.82 9.58 10.22
CA GLY A 60 -6.26 9.42 10.08
C GLY A 60 -6.86 8.22 10.83
N GLN A 61 -8.17 8.28 11.06
CA GLN A 61 -8.96 7.11 11.46
C GLN A 61 -9.18 6.17 10.27
N PRO A 62 -9.29 4.85 10.49
CA PRO A 62 -9.70 3.92 9.44
C PRO A 62 -10.99 4.38 8.77
N GLN A 63 -11.01 4.31 7.44
CA GLN A 63 -12.16 4.60 6.59
C GLN A 63 -12.52 3.35 5.79
N THR A 64 -13.77 3.27 5.33
CA THR A 64 -14.25 2.16 4.51
C THR A 64 -15.17 2.64 3.40
N ARG A 65 -15.16 1.93 2.27
CA ARG A 65 -16.09 2.09 1.15
C ARG A 65 -16.51 0.71 0.66
N THR A 66 -17.80 0.52 0.45
CA THR A 66 -18.37 -0.71 -0.10
C THR A 66 -18.53 -0.57 -1.61
N PHE A 67 -18.25 -1.65 -2.32
CA PHE A 67 -18.44 -1.78 -3.76
C PHE A 67 -19.28 -3.01 -4.07
N ASP A 68 -20.26 -2.87 -4.95
CA ASP A 68 -21.05 -4.01 -5.43
C ASP A 68 -20.21 -4.88 -6.38
N ASN A 69 -20.53 -6.17 -6.52
CA ASN A 69 -19.80 -7.09 -7.42
C ASN A 69 -19.87 -6.72 -8.91
N THR A 70 -20.67 -5.72 -9.29
CA THR A 70 -20.77 -5.22 -10.67
C THR A 70 -19.89 -4.00 -10.93
N GLU A 71 -19.37 -3.38 -9.87
CA GLU A 71 -18.48 -2.22 -9.99
C GLU A 71 -17.06 -2.67 -10.36
N ILE A 72 -16.34 -1.75 -11.00
CA ILE A 72 -14.94 -1.99 -11.35
C ILE A 72 -14.14 -1.99 -10.04
N PRO A 73 -13.29 -3.00 -9.79
CA PRO A 73 -12.56 -3.15 -8.53
C PRO A 73 -11.34 -2.22 -8.47
N GLU A 74 -11.61 -0.91 -8.44
CA GLU A 74 -10.62 0.16 -8.37
C GLU A 74 -11.16 1.35 -7.58
N ASP A 75 -10.27 2.18 -7.03
CA ASP A 75 -10.60 3.49 -6.48
C ASP A 75 -9.45 4.48 -6.68
N VAL A 76 -9.78 5.77 -6.67
CA VAL A 76 -8.83 6.87 -6.81
C VAL A 76 -8.90 7.77 -5.58
N PHE A 77 -7.74 8.05 -5.01
CA PHE A 77 -7.55 8.93 -3.86
C PHE A 77 -6.81 10.18 -4.30
N TYR A 78 -7.42 11.34 -4.06
CA TYR A 78 -6.84 12.64 -4.40
C TYR A 78 -6.27 13.31 -3.16
N ASP A 79 -5.21 14.08 -3.34
CA ASP A 79 -4.61 14.93 -2.29
C ASP A 79 -4.32 14.15 -0.99
N LEU A 80 -3.71 12.97 -1.11
CA LEU A 80 -3.31 12.17 0.04
C LEU A 80 -2.30 12.95 0.89
N GLU A 81 -2.49 12.88 2.21
CA GLU A 81 -1.58 13.46 3.20
C GLU A 81 -0.16 12.90 3.07
N ASP A 82 0.85 13.71 3.36
CA ASP A 82 2.24 13.26 3.48
C ASP A 82 2.38 12.09 4.45
N GLY A 83 3.04 11.03 4.01
CA GLY A 83 3.28 9.82 4.81
C GLY A 83 2.76 8.55 4.14
N THR A 84 2.63 7.49 4.94
CA THR A 84 2.24 6.15 4.45
C THR A 84 0.77 5.89 4.71
N HIS A 85 0.06 5.58 3.63
CA HIS A 85 -1.33 5.13 3.62
C HIS A 85 -1.35 3.62 3.41
N ILE A 86 -2.23 2.94 4.15
CA ILE A 86 -2.39 1.49 4.13
C ILE A 86 -3.80 1.16 3.63
N PHE A 87 -3.89 0.18 2.74
CA PHE A 87 -5.13 -0.26 2.11
C PHE A 87 -5.29 -1.77 2.27
N GLU A 88 -6.53 -2.22 2.47
CA GLU A 88 -6.93 -3.62 2.53
C GLU A 88 -8.34 -3.79 1.94
N VAL A 89 -8.62 -4.93 1.30
CA VAL A 89 -9.94 -5.26 0.76
C VAL A 89 -10.46 -6.55 1.38
N LEU A 90 -11.73 -6.53 1.78
CA LEU A 90 -12.49 -7.70 2.19
C LEU A 90 -13.58 -7.98 1.14
N GLY A 91 -13.63 -9.19 0.59
CA GLY A 91 -14.71 -9.65 -0.28
C GLY A 91 -15.66 -10.61 0.45
N SER A 92 -16.95 -10.41 0.27
CA SER A 92 -18.02 -11.25 0.86
C SER A 92 -18.68 -12.11 -0.21
N TYR A 93 -19.00 -13.37 0.10
CA TYR A 93 -19.57 -14.33 -0.86
C TYR A 93 -20.92 -14.90 -0.38
N VAL A 94 -21.77 -15.31 -1.33
CA VAL A 94 -23.11 -15.89 -1.09
C VAL A 94 -23.11 -17.16 -0.23
N ASN A 95 -21.99 -17.88 -0.21
CA ASN A 95 -21.81 -19.07 0.63
C ASN A 95 -21.46 -18.71 2.09
N GLY A 96 -21.44 -17.42 2.45
CA GLY A 96 -21.05 -16.91 3.76
C GLY A 96 -19.55 -16.87 4.00
N GLY A 97 -18.73 -17.18 2.99
CA GLY A 97 -17.28 -17.08 3.09
C GLY A 97 -16.75 -15.67 2.79
N PHE A 98 -15.51 -15.44 3.19
CA PHE A 98 -14.82 -14.16 3.01
C PHE A 98 -13.42 -14.37 2.42
N ALA A 99 -12.93 -13.37 1.71
CA ALA A 99 -11.55 -13.29 1.24
C ALA A 99 -10.95 -11.94 1.64
N THR A 100 -9.78 -11.97 2.26
CA THR A 100 -9.03 -10.74 2.58
C THR A 100 -7.88 -10.59 1.60
N SER A 101 -7.53 -9.35 1.26
CA SER A 101 -6.37 -9.07 0.44
C SER A 101 -5.06 -9.05 1.24
N ASN A 102 -3.94 -8.95 0.54
CA ASN A 102 -2.73 -8.37 1.14
C ASN A 102 -2.96 -6.91 1.54
N GLU A 103 -2.13 -6.39 2.43
CA GLU A 103 -1.99 -4.96 2.62
C GLU A 103 -1.24 -4.35 1.43
N ALA A 104 -1.70 -3.19 0.96
CA ALA A 104 -1.02 -2.39 -0.04
C ALA A 104 -0.74 -0.99 0.53
N PHE A 105 0.32 -0.35 0.02
CA PHE A 105 0.84 0.88 0.60
C PHE A 105 1.04 1.96 -0.46
N ILE A 106 0.73 3.20 -0.10
CA ILE A 106 1.08 4.41 -0.85
C ILE A 106 1.86 5.31 0.07
N THR A 107 3.05 5.74 -0.35
CA THR A 107 3.87 6.69 0.40
C THR A 107 3.95 8.01 -0.35
N VAL A 108 3.34 9.05 0.21
CA VAL A 108 3.47 10.42 -0.27
C VAL A 108 4.69 11.05 0.41
N PRO A 109 5.70 11.52 -0.35
CA PRO A 109 6.91 12.09 0.23
C PRO A 109 6.62 13.45 0.86
N THR A 110 7.06 13.65 2.09
CA THR A 110 7.05 14.96 2.74
C THR A 110 7.94 15.92 1.95
N PRO A 111 7.47 17.14 1.60
CA PRO A 111 8.31 18.16 0.98
C PRO A 111 9.54 18.44 1.84
N PRO A 112 10.70 18.73 1.22
CA PRO A 112 11.86 19.16 1.98
C PRO A 112 11.53 20.43 2.76
N PRO A 113 12.09 20.60 3.98
CA PRO A 113 11.87 21.81 4.76
C PRO A 113 12.30 23.05 3.97
N PRO A 114 11.63 24.20 4.19
CA PRO A 114 12.03 25.44 3.54
C PRO A 114 13.50 25.76 3.90
N PRO A 115 14.25 26.44 3.00
CA PRO A 115 15.58 26.90 3.31
C PRO A 115 15.55 27.78 4.56
N THR A 116 16.49 27.58 5.48
CA THR A 116 16.65 28.43 6.65
C THR A 116 17.07 29.83 6.21
N ASP A 117 16.27 30.85 6.53
CA ASP A 117 16.49 32.28 6.23
C ASP A 117 17.70 32.92 6.96
N ASN A 118 18.57 32.13 7.59
CA ASN A 118 19.77 32.61 8.24
C ASN A 118 21.01 32.13 7.47
N PRO A 119 21.42 32.82 6.39
CA PRO A 119 22.76 32.61 5.87
C PRO A 119 23.74 32.86 7.01
N GLU A 120 24.63 31.90 7.31
CA GLU A 120 25.74 32.15 8.20
C GLU A 120 26.50 33.38 7.68
N PRO A 121 26.68 34.44 8.49
CA PRO A 121 27.49 35.57 8.07
C PRO A 121 28.90 35.04 7.82
N ILE A 122 29.35 35.13 6.57
CA ILE A 122 30.73 34.85 6.21
C ILE A 122 31.57 35.93 6.89
N GLU A 123 32.35 35.56 7.92
CA GLU A 123 33.40 36.42 8.43
C GLU A 123 34.49 36.56 7.36
N VAL A 124 34.42 37.67 6.62
CA VAL A 124 35.53 38.11 5.79
C VAL A 124 36.65 38.55 6.73
N GLY A 125 37.73 37.77 6.76
CA GLY A 125 38.97 38.18 7.42
C GLY A 125 39.47 39.51 6.85
N PRO A 126 40.20 40.32 7.65
CA PRO A 126 40.71 41.60 7.17
C PRO A 126 41.54 41.40 5.91
N PHE A 127 41.24 42.19 4.88
CA PHE A 127 42.06 42.27 3.67
C PHE A 127 43.46 42.74 4.06
N ASP A 128 44.44 41.86 3.92
CA ASP A 128 45.85 42.19 4.13
C ASP A 128 46.34 43.00 2.91
N CYS A 129 46.28 44.32 3.05
CA CYS A 129 46.77 45.29 2.07
C CYS A 129 48.23 45.69 2.36
N ASP A 130 49.10 44.74 2.68
CA ASP A 130 50.54 45.02 2.73
C ASP A 130 51.11 45.03 1.30
N ALA A 131 51.60 46.20 0.92
CA ALA A 131 52.06 46.61 -0.42
C ALA A 131 53.58 46.50 -0.59
#